data_AF-A0A928ENT3-F1
#
_entry.id   AF-A0A928ENT3-F1
#
_cell.length_a   1.000
_cell.length_b   1.000
_cell.length_c   1.000
_cell.angle_alpha   90.00
_cell.angle_beta   90.00
_cell.angle_gamma   90.00
#
_symmetry.space_group_name_H-M   'P 1'
#
loop_
_entity.id
_entity.type
_entity.pdbx_description
1 polymer ?
#
loop_
_entity_poly.entity_id
_entity_poly.type
_entity_poly.pdbx_seq_one_letter_code
_entity_poly.pdbx_strand_id
1 'polypeptide(L)'
;MNRNRHMQYKRSIYRKRRIRTVIITSAVILALLVTIFLILGNILFDKANERENEPVQTTAPKSNDSIPADSARQIKAAAISLNGSLNSTLDSAKSSGFDSISVMLNAPDGKLNHYSDIAKRLKYECFNDVNVSVNELMESAKDRSLYVSGVYYVSAFSESDELARSVAIAELATVISESLRSGLDEVILLAPDISEEQCKEVTHLISEVRAFVPNAVIGFSLPESLVGSKNAELIDSLAKQVSFLALDLTGYGESDPLEFTKERVTPMLYSLLRYKMRVMIPFFEESEKQSSVISTVESSGISNWQIIK
;
A
#
# COMPACT_ATOMS: atom_id res chain seq x y z
N MET A 1 -35.75 45.50 54.04
CA MET A 1 -35.45 44.16 53.47
C MET A 1 -35.69 44.00 51.96
N ASN A 2 -35.92 45.07 51.15
CA ASN A 2 -36.30 44.93 49.73
C ASN A 2 -35.21 45.26 48.67
N ARG A 3 -34.02 45.72 49.08
CA ARG A 3 -32.95 46.15 48.14
C ARG A 3 -32.08 45.00 47.61
N ASN A 4 -31.91 43.93 48.39
CA ASN A 4 -31.04 42.79 48.01
C ASN A 4 -31.67 41.86 46.97
N ARG A 5 -33.01 41.74 46.93
CA ARG A 5 -33.70 40.92 45.92
C ARG A 5 -33.61 41.52 44.52
N HIS A 6 -33.61 42.85 44.41
CA HIS A 6 -33.54 43.54 43.13
C HIS A 6 -32.16 43.45 42.45
N MET A 7 -31.07 43.39 43.24
CA MET A 7 -29.71 43.18 42.74
C MET A 7 -29.44 41.74 42.28
N GLN A 8 -29.96 40.74 42.99
CA GLN A 8 -29.82 39.33 42.59
C GLN A 8 -30.58 39.03 41.29
N TYR A 9 -31.75 39.64 41.08
CA TYR A 9 -32.52 39.50 39.84
C TYR A 9 -31.80 40.10 38.62
N LYS A 10 -31.21 41.30 38.75
CA LYS A 10 -30.44 41.93 37.65
C LYS A 10 -29.19 41.11 37.26
N ARG A 11 -28.49 40.49 38.22
CA ARG A 11 -27.32 39.62 37.93
C ARG A 11 -27.71 38.32 37.21
N SER A 12 -28.86 37.74 37.55
CA SER A 12 -29.41 36.54 36.89
C SER A 12 -29.75 36.78 35.41
N ILE A 13 -30.40 37.91 35.11
CA ILE A 13 -30.76 38.29 33.72
C ILE A 13 -29.51 38.56 32.89
N TYR A 14 -28.51 39.23 33.47
CA TYR A 14 -27.25 39.53 32.77
C TYR A 14 -26.47 38.26 32.41
N ARG A 15 -26.44 37.26 33.31
CA ARG A 15 -25.76 35.97 33.06
C ARG A 15 -26.45 35.16 31.97
N LYS A 16 -27.78 35.12 31.96
CA LYS A 16 -28.57 34.42 30.92
C LYS A 16 -28.43 35.09 29.55
N ARG A 17 -28.33 36.42 29.49
CA ARG A 17 -28.06 37.13 28.23
C ARG A 17 -26.67 36.84 27.70
N ARG A 18 -25.62 36.88 28.54
CA ARG A 18 -24.23 36.62 28.13
C ARG A 18 -24.02 35.19 27.60
N ILE A 19 -24.63 34.19 28.22
CA ILE A 19 -24.56 32.79 27.76
C ILE A 19 -25.24 32.63 26.38
N ARG A 20 -26.41 33.25 26.18
CA ARG A 20 -27.07 33.24 24.86
C ARG A 20 -26.23 33.91 23.78
N THR A 21 -25.59 35.05 24.09
CA THR A 21 -24.71 35.72 23.13
C THR A 21 -23.52 34.84 22.76
N VAL A 22 -22.86 34.21 23.73
CA VAL A 22 -21.72 33.31 23.50
C VAL A 22 -22.11 32.13 22.60
N ILE A 23 -23.25 31.47 22.87
CA ILE A 23 -23.73 30.33 22.06
C ILE A 23 -23.98 30.77 20.61
N ILE A 24 -24.61 31.92 20.40
CA ILE A 24 -24.89 32.44 19.06
C ILE A 24 -23.58 32.77 18.32
N THR A 25 -22.64 33.46 18.98
CA THR A 25 -21.33 33.75 18.36
C THR A 25 -20.55 32.48 18.02
N SER A 26 -20.56 31.47 18.87
CA SER A 26 -19.88 30.20 18.59
C SER A 26 -20.52 29.45 17.41
N ALA A 27 -21.86 29.45 17.31
CA ALA A 27 -22.56 28.84 16.19
C ALA A 27 -22.26 29.56 14.85
N VAL A 28 -22.17 30.89 14.85
CA VAL A 28 -21.82 31.67 13.66
C VAL A 28 -20.38 31.40 13.21
N ILE A 29 -19.43 31.31 14.15
CA ILE A 29 -18.04 30.98 13.83
C ILE A 29 -17.92 29.57 13.24
N LEU A 30 -18.65 28.60 13.82
CA LEU A 30 -18.65 27.23 13.32
C LEU A 30 -19.25 27.13 11.91
N ALA A 31 -20.35 27.85 11.64
CA ALA A 31 -20.95 27.92 10.31
C ALA A 31 -19.98 28.53 9.29
N LEU A 32 -19.27 29.60 9.65
CA LEU A 32 -18.24 30.22 8.82
C LEU A 32 -17.10 29.26 8.47
N LEU A 33 -16.60 28.50 9.46
CA LEU A 33 -15.55 27.50 9.24
C LEU A 33 -16.01 26.39 8.30
N VAL A 34 -17.24 25.89 8.45
CA VAL A 34 -17.80 24.87 7.55
C VAL A 34 -17.95 25.40 6.13
N THR A 35 -18.44 26.64 5.95
CA THR A 35 -18.53 27.25 4.60
C THR A 35 -17.16 27.46 3.97
N ILE A 36 -16.14 27.87 4.74
CA ILE A 36 -14.77 27.99 4.23
C ILE A 36 -14.25 26.62 3.79
N PHE A 37 -14.49 25.57 4.59
CA PHE A 37 -14.07 24.21 4.25
C PHE A 37 -14.76 23.68 2.97
N LEU A 38 -16.05 23.97 2.79
CA LEU A 38 -16.78 23.62 1.56
C LEU A 38 -16.29 24.40 0.33
N ILE A 39 -15.98 25.69 0.48
CA ILE A 39 -15.43 26.51 -0.61
C ILE A 39 -14.02 26.02 -1.01
N LEU A 40 -13.17 25.71 -0.03
CA LEU A 40 -11.85 25.10 -0.28
C LEU A 40 -11.96 23.73 -0.95
N GLY A 41 -12.92 22.90 -0.51
CA GLY A 41 -13.20 21.60 -1.13
C GLY A 41 -13.62 21.73 -2.60
N ASN A 42 -14.54 22.66 -2.91
CA ASN A 42 -14.97 22.91 -4.29
C ASN A 42 -13.85 23.50 -5.16
N ILE A 43 -13.04 24.43 -4.65
CA ILE A 43 -11.90 25.00 -5.42
C ILE A 43 -10.86 23.92 -5.74
N LEU A 44 -10.62 22.99 -4.82
CA LEU A 44 -9.70 21.87 -5.06
C LEU A 44 -10.28 20.87 -6.07
N PHE A 45 -11.60 20.65 -6.05
CA PHE A 45 -12.29 19.78 -7.00
C PHE A 45 -12.37 20.38 -8.41
N ASP A 46 -12.67 21.68 -8.53
CA ASP A 46 -12.70 22.39 -9.81
C ASP A 46 -11.29 22.46 -10.44
N LYS A 47 -10.24 22.65 -9.64
CA LYS A 47 -8.85 22.55 -10.12
C LYS A 47 -8.41 21.15 -10.54
N ALA A 48 -9.05 20.10 -10.01
CA ALA A 48 -8.81 18.73 -10.46
C ALA A 48 -9.46 18.48 -11.82
N ASN A 49 -10.65 19.04 -12.06
CA ASN A 49 -11.40 18.86 -13.30
C ASN A 49 -10.94 19.79 -14.45
N GLU A 50 -10.45 21.00 -14.16
CA GLU A 50 -9.89 21.89 -15.20
C GLU A 50 -8.58 21.35 -15.82
N ARG A 51 -7.85 20.48 -15.10
CA ARG A 51 -6.61 19.86 -15.62
C ARG A 51 -6.84 18.72 -16.63
N GLU A 52 -8.08 18.29 -16.80
CA GLU A 52 -8.43 17.20 -17.72
C GLU A 52 -8.70 17.67 -19.17
N ASN A 53 -8.85 18.99 -19.43
CA ASN A 53 -9.42 19.48 -20.69
C ASN A 53 -8.71 20.66 -21.41
N GLU A 54 -7.47 21.03 -21.10
CA GLU A 54 -6.75 22.06 -21.91
C GLU A 54 -5.41 21.59 -22.52
N PRO A 55 -5.13 21.91 -23.80
CA PRO A 55 -3.87 21.59 -24.46
C PRO A 55 -2.76 22.54 -23.98
N VAL A 56 -1.70 21.96 -23.41
CA VAL A 56 -0.60 22.67 -22.76
C VAL A 56 0.31 23.37 -23.78
N GLN A 57 0.31 24.72 -23.77
CA GLN A 57 1.48 25.52 -24.16
C GLN A 57 1.63 26.72 -23.22
N THR A 58 2.49 26.61 -22.22
CA THR A 58 3.30 27.74 -21.73
C THR A 58 4.46 27.23 -20.88
N THR A 59 5.66 27.62 -21.29
CA THR A 59 6.94 27.33 -20.65
C THR A 59 7.01 27.93 -19.24
N ALA A 60 7.01 27.04 -18.24
CA ALA A 60 7.36 27.31 -16.85
C ALA A 60 8.70 26.62 -16.51
N PRO A 61 9.48 27.12 -15.53
CA PRO A 61 10.84 26.65 -15.27
C PRO A 61 10.85 25.18 -14.83
N LYS A 62 11.79 24.39 -15.37
CA LYS A 62 11.97 22.97 -15.07
C LYS A 62 12.32 22.76 -13.59
N SER A 63 11.35 22.42 -12.75
CA SER A 63 11.60 21.48 -11.66
C SER A 63 11.24 20.09 -12.17
N ASN A 64 12.21 19.18 -12.18
CA ASN A 64 12.03 17.77 -12.58
C ASN A 64 11.38 16.99 -11.41
N ASP A 65 10.29 17.49 -10.85
CA ASP A 65 9.52 16.83 -9.79
C ASP A 65 8.45 15.90 -10.38
N SER A 66 8.81 15.10 -11.38
CA SER A 66 7.92 14.04 -11.84
C SER A 66 8.00 12.89 -10.84
N ILE A 67 7.05 12.87 -9.90
CA ILE A 67 6.62 11.65 -9.19
C ILE A 67 6.36 10.59 -10.28
N PRO A 68 6.83 9.33 -10.13
CA PRO A 68 6.83 8.35 -11.21
C PRO A 68 5.45 8.15 -11.83
N ALA A 69 5.48 7.75 -13.12
CA ALA A 69 4.30 7.37 -13.86
C ALA A 69 3.54 6.24 -13.14
N ASP A 70 2.31 6.55 -12.76
CA ASP A 70 1.30 5.67 -12.16
C ASP A 70 0.93 4.55 -13.14
N SER A 71 1.85 3.58 -13.31
CA SER A 71 1.73 2.50 -14.29
C SER A 71 1.06 1.24 -13.73
N ALA A 72 0.99 1.14 -12.40
CA ALA A 72 0.39 0.00 -11.72
C ALA A 72 -1.10 0.23 -11.46
N ARG A 73 -1.87 -0.85 -11.54
CA ARG A 73 -3.31 -0.81 -11.27
C ARG A 73 -3.53 -0.59 -9.76
N GLN A 74 -4.47 0.29 -9.41
CA GLN A 74 -5.01 0.30 -8.05
C GLN A 74 -5.84 -0.95 -7.82
N ILE A 75 -5.51 -1.71 -6.77
CA ILE A 75 -6.20 -2.96 -6.47
C ILE A 75 -6.70 -3.00 -5.03
N LYS A 76 -7.69 -3.87 -4.82
CA LYS A 76 -8.10 -4.38 -3.51
C LYS A 76 -7.95 -5.89 -3.61
N ALA A 77 -6.93 -6.45 -2.97
CA ALA A 77 -6.57 -7.85 -3.17
C ALA A 77 -6.75 -8.71 -1.91
N ALA A 78 -7.36 -9.87 -2.08
CA ALA A 78 -7.42 -10.91 -1.06
C ALA A 78 -6.12 -11.72 -1.02
N ALA A 79 -5.68 -12.12 0.17
CA ALA A 79 -4.57 -13.05 0.30
C ALA A 79 -5.02 -14.46 -0.07
N ILE A 80 -4.24 -15.15 -0.89
CA ILE A 80 -4.43 -16.56 -1.18
C ILE A 80 -3.14 -17.35 -0.93
N SER A 81 -3.29 -18.63 -0.58
CA SER A 81 -2.17 -19.56 -0.51
C SER A 81 -2.28 -20.57 -1.64
N LEU A 82 -1.13 -20.95 -2.20
CA LEU A 82 -1.04 -22.03 -3.18
C LEU A 82 -1.03 -23.43 -2.52
N ASN A 83 -0.94 -23.48 -1.19
CA ASN A 83 -1.01 -24.71 -0.42
C ASN A 83 -2.50 -25.07 -0.21
N GLY A 84 -3.02 -25.97 -1.04
CA GLY A 84 -4.39 -26.49 -0.93
C GLY A 84 -5.17 -26.46 -2.24
N SER A 85 -6.49 -26.44 -2.15
CA SER A 85 -7.37 -26.41 -3.32
C SER A 85 -7.43 -24.99 -3.91
N LEU A 86 -6.53 -24.71 -4.85
CA LEU A 86 -6.38 -23.42 -5.55
C LEU A 86 -7.73 -22.88 -6.05
N ASN A 87 -8.47 -23.69 -6.82
CA ASN A 87 -9.73 -23.28 -7.43
C ASN A 87 -10.77 -22.83 -6.39
N SER A 88 -10.94 -23.58 -5.29
CA SER A 88 -11.91 -23.18 -4.25
C SER A 88 -11.52 -21.87 -3.56
N THR A 89 -10.22 -21.62 -3.38
CA THR A 89 -9.75 -20.37 -2.77
C THR A 89 -9.98 -19.19 -3.72
N LEU A 90 -9.74 -19.37 -5.03
CA LEU A 90 -10.02 -18.35 -6.04
C LEU A 90 -11.53 -18.06 -6.18
N ASP A 91 -12.36 -19.10 -6.16
CA ASP A 91 -13.83 -18.97 -6.19
C ASP A 91 -14.35 -18.21 -4.97
N SER A 92 -13.82 -18.51 -3.78
CA SER A 92 -14.14 -17.77 -2.55
C SER A 92 -13.75 -16.30 -2.66
N ALA A 93 -12.53 -16.00 -3.10
CA ALA A 93 -12.07 -14.61 -3.25
C ALA A 93 -12.99 -13.82 -4.20
N LYS A 94 -13.33 -14.42 -5.36
CA LYS A 94 -14.23 -13.77 -6.34
C LYS A 94 -15.64 -13.57 -5.77
N SER A 95 -16.17 -14.57 -5.07
CA SER A 95 -17.50 -14.50 -4.44
C SER A 95 -17.58 -13.47 -3.33
N SER A 96 -16.46 -13.19 -2.65
CA SER A 96 -16.33 -12.10 -1.67
C SER A 96 -16.16 -10.71 -2.30
N GLY A 97 -16.23 -10.59 -3.63
CA GLY A 97 -16.19 -9.32 -4.34
C GLY A 97 -14.78 -8.80 -4.65
N PHE A 98 -13.76 -9.64 -4.51
CA PHE A 98 -12.40 -9.27 -4.93
C PHE A 98 -12.21 -9.49 -6.43
N ASP A 99 -11.65 -8.48 -7.10
CA ASP A 99 -11.20 -8.56 -8.50
C ASP A 99 -9.68 -8.76 -8.61
N SER A 100 -9.01 -8.92 -7.48
CA SER A 100 -7.56 -9.09 -7.41
C SER A 100 -7.19 -10.02 -6.26
N ILE A 101 -6.09 -10.72 -6.41
CA ILE A 101 -5.52 -11.63 -5.41
C ILE A 101 -4.04 -11.32 -5.21
N SER A 102 -3.57 -11.58 -4.00
CA SER A 102 -2.19 -11.45 -3.60
C SER A 102 -1.65 -12.81 -3.17
N VAL A 103 -0.49 -13.20 -3.69
CA VAL A 103 0.09 -14.54 -3.50
C VAL A 103 1.53 -14.43 -3.06
N MET A 104 1.86 -14.95 -1.88
CA MET A 104 3.26 -15.11 -1.46
C MET A 104 3.90 -16.25 -2.25
N LEU A 105 4.87 -15.92 -3.10
CA LEU A 105 5.53 -16.88 -4.00
C LEU A 105 6.76 -17.54 -3.39
N ASN A 106 7.30 -16.98 -2.31
CA ASN A 106 8.30 -17.61 -1.46
C ASN A 106 8.10 -17.22 0.03
N ALA A 107 8.69 -18.01 0.92
CA ALA A 107 8.75 -17.72 2.34
C ALA A 107 9.93 -16.79 2.68
N PRO A 108 9.98 -16.22 3.89
CA PRO A 108 11.10 -15.37 4.33
C PRO A 108 12.48 -16.04 4.28
N ASP A 109 12.54 -17.37 4.39
CA ASP A 109 13.77 -18.14 4.26
C ASP A 109 14.20 -18.38 2.80
N GLY A 110 13.46 -17.81 1.83
CA GLY A 110 13.72 -17.92 0.40
C GLY A 110 13.04 -19.11 -0.28
N LYS A 111 12.52 -20.10 0.46
CA LYS A 111 11.92 -21.29 -0.14
C LYS A 111 10.67 -20.94 -0.95
N LEU A 112 10.58 -21.50 -2.16
CA LEU A 112 9.44 -21.22 -3.04
C LEU A 112 8.16 -21.93 -2.58
N ASN A 113 7.05 -21.18 -2.65
CA ASN A 113 5.67 -21.65 -2.41
C ASN A 113 4.96 -22.06 -3.72
N HIS A 114 5.67 -22.08 -4.84
CA HIS A 114 5.17 -22.51 -6.14
C HIS A 114 6.20 -23.42 -6.84
N TYR A 115 5.74 -24.23 -7.78
CA TYR A 115 6.61 -25.04 -8.62
C TYR A 115 7.27 -24.14 -9.68
N SER A 116 8.60 -24.27 -9.79
CA SER A 116 9.44 -23.53 -10.75
C SER A 116 10.44 -24.47 -11.42
N ASP A 117 10.45 -24.49 -12.75
CA ASP A 117 11.40 -25.31 -13.53
C ASP A 117 12.82 -24.73 -13.43
N ILE A 118 12.93 -23.40 -13.39
CA ILE A 118 14.20 -22.70 -13.19
C ILE A 118 14.77 -23.03 -11.81
N ALA A 119 13.99 -22.88 -10.74
CA ALA A 119 14.43 -23.18 -9.39
C ALA A 119 14.94 -24.63 -9.27
N LYS A 120 14.20 -25.58 -9.85
CA LYS A 120 14.60 -26.99 -9.89
C LYS A 120 15.94 -27.21 -10.58
N ARG A 121 16.22 -26.51 -11.70
CA ARG A 121 17.51 -26.59 -12.41
C ARG A 121 18.65 -25.94 -11.63
N LEU A 122 18.37 -24.85 -10.94
CA LEU A 122 19.32 -24.15 -10.07
C LEU A 122 19.53 -24.87 -8.73
N LYS A 123 18.77 -25.93 -8.43
CA LYS A 123 18.72 -26.59 -7.12
C LYS A 123 18.32 -25.64 -5.99
N TYR A 124 17.52 -24.64 -6.32
CA TYR A 124 16.94 -23.69 -5.39
C TYR A 124 15.86 -24.39 -4.54
N GLU A 125 15.84 -24.16 -3.24
CA GLU A 125 14.97 -24.88 -2.32
C GLU A 125 13.49 -24.53 -2.55
N CYS A 126 12.65 -25.56 -2.65
CA CYS A 126 11.20 -25.45 -2.75
C CYS A 126 10.58 -26.24 -1.58
N PHE A 127 9.40 -25.85 -1.11
CA PHE A 127 8.69 -26.69 -0.13
C PHE A 127 8.32 -28.04 -0.77
N ASN A 128 8.53 -29.13 -0.02
CA ASN A 128 8.49 -30.52 -0.52
C ASN A 128 7.12 -30.96 -1.10
N ASP A 129 6.04 -30.21 -0.87
CA ASP A 129 4.67 -30.55 -1.27
C ASP A 129 4.07 -29.57 -2.30
N VAL A 130 4.88 -28.68 -2.86
CA VAL A 130 4.41 -27.65 -3.79
C VAL A 130 4.31 -28.21 -5.21
N ASN A 131 3.08 -28.36 -5.70
CA ASN A 131 2.79 -28.86 -7.05
C ASN A 131 2.17 -27.82 -7.98
N VAL A 132 1.72 -26.67 -7.46
CA VAL A 132 1.07 -25.63 -8.26
C VAL A 132 2.13 -24.72 -8.88
N SER A 133 2.12 -24.60 -10.20
CA SER A 133 2.96 -23.64 -10.93
C SER A 133 2.29 -22.27 -11.04
N VAL A 134 3.06 -21.22 -11.30
CA VAL A 134 2.48 -19.89 -11.58
C VAL A 134 1.62 -19.92 -12.85
N ASN A 135 1.98 -20.71 -13.86
CA ASN A 135 1.16 -20.85 -15.06
C ASN A 135 -0.24 -21.41 -14.73
N GLU A 136 -0.32 -22.45 -13.90
CA GLU A 136 -1.61 -23.02 -13.45
C GLU A 136 -2.43 -22.02 -12.62
N LEU A 137 -1.78 -21.26 -11.74
CA LEU A 137 -2.40 -20.14 -11.02
C LEU A 137 -2.99 -19.12 -12.00
N MET A 138 -2.23 -18.70 -13.01
CA MET A 138 -2.65 -17.67 -13.95
C MET A 138 -3.79 -18.15 -14.86
N GLU A 139 -3.76 -19.40 -15.33
CA GLU A 139 -4.87 -20.00 -16.07
C GLU A 139 -6.16 -19.99 -15.24
N SER A 140 -6.07 -20.45 -13.98
CA SER A 140 -7.21 -20.52 -13.06
C SER A 140 -7.75 -19.14 -12.66
N ALA A 141 -6.87 -18.15 -12.49
CA ALA A 141 -7.24 -16.77 -12.17
C ALA A 141 -7.88 -16.06 -13.37
N LYS A 142 -7.37 -16.29 -14.58
CA LYS A 142 -7.89 -15.72 -15.82
C LYS A 142 -9.32 -16.15 -16.10
N ASP A 143 -9.65 -17.42 -15.87
CA ASP A 143 -11.03 -17.93 -16.00
C ASP A 143 -12.03 -17.18 -15.11
N ARG A 144 -11.54 -16.58 -14.02
CA ARG A 144 -12.33 -15.80 -13.04
C ARG A 144 -12.17 -14.28 -13.22
N SER A 145 -11.40 -13.86 -14.22
CA SER A 145 -11.02 -12.46 -14.44
C SER A 145 -10.41 -11.82 -13.18
N LEU A 146 -9.55 -12.56 -12.48
CA LEU A 146 -8.80 -12.08 -11.32
C LEU A 146 -7.44 -11.55 -11.75
N TYR A 147 -7.09 -10.37 -11.26
CA TYR A 147 -5.74 -9.81 -11.37
C TYR A 147 -4.85 -10.39 -10.27
N VAL A 148 -3.62 -10.80 -10.61
CA VAL A 148 -2.73 -11.54 -9.71
C VAL A 148 -1.47 -10.74 -9.40
N SER A 149 -1.35 -10.30 -8.14
CA SER A 149 -0.14 -9.69 -7.60
C SER A 149 0.70 -10.74 -6.87
N GLY A 150 1.85 -11.11 -7.43
CA GLY A 150 2.78 -12.00 -6.75
C GLY A 150 3.69 -11.24 -5.79
N VAL A 151 3.98 -11.81 -4.63
CA VAL A 151 4.86 -11.19 -3.63
C VAL A 151 6.06 -12.09 -3.39
N TYR A 152 7.25 -11.51 -3.52
CA TYR A 152 8.52 -12.17 -3.26
C TYR A 152 9.22 -11.51 -2.07
N TYR A 153 9.53 -12.30 -1.05
CA TYR A 153 10.45 -11.92 0.01
C TYR A 153 11.88 -11.90 -0.52
N VAL A 154 12.59 -10.79 -0.34
CA VAL A 154 13.96 -10.59 -0.86
C VAL A 154 14.98 -10.93 0.23
N SER A 155 15.16 -12.23 0.50
CA SER A 155 16.10 -12.71 1.51
C SER A 155 17.57 -12.49 1.13
N ALA A 156 17.87 -12.35 -0.17
CA ALA A 156 19.22 -12.17 -0.70
C ALA A 156 19.99 -11.01 -0.04
N PHE A 157 19.31 -9.94 0.40
CA PHE A 157 19.99 -8.79 1.02
C PHE A 157 20.54 -9.06 2.42
N SER A 158 20.12 -10.15 3.08
CA SER A 158 20.69 -10.58 4.36
C SER A 158 22.06 -11.25 4.21
N GLU A 159 22.48 -11.57 2.99
CA GLU A 159 23.77 -12.20 2.72
C GLU A 159 24.94 -11.23 2.93
N SER A 160 25.81 -11.58 3.88
CA SER A 160 26.98 -10.76 4.22
C SER A 160 28.09 -10.83 3.16
N ASP A 161 28.24 -11.98 2.49
CA ASP A 161 29.21 -12.16 1.42
C ASP A 161 28.70 -11.56 0.11
N GLU A 162 29.48 -10.67 -0.50
CA GLU A 162 29.09 -9.91 -1.69
C GLU A 162 28.88 -10.82 -2.92
N LEU A 163 29.72 -11.85 -3.08
CA LEU A 163 29.61 -12.78 -4.19
C LEU A 163 28.36 -13.66 -4.03
N ALA A 164 28.15 -14.22 -2.84
CA ALA A 164 26.95 -15.00 -2.53
C ALA A 164 25.68 -14.17 -2.71
N ARG A 165 25.67 -12.92 -2.25
CA ARG A 165 24.57 -11.99 -2.45
C ARG A 165 24.28 -11.72 -3.92
N SER A 166 25.32 -11.46 -4.72
CA SER A 166 25.16 -11.24 -6.16
C SER A 166 24.58 -12.46 -6.87
N VAL A 167 25.02 -13.68 -6.51
CA VAL A 167 24.45 -14.93 -7.02
C VAL A 167 22.99 -15.08 -6.60
N ALA A 168 22.68 -14.87 -5.33
CA ALA A 168 21.30 -14.96 -4.81
C ALA A 168 20.34 -13.96 -5.49
N ILE A 169 20.81 -12.74 -5.78
CA ILE A 169 20.05 -11.73 -6.54
C ILE A 169 19.77 -12.24 -7.96
N ALA A 170 20.76 -12.80 -8.65
CA ALA A 170 20.60 -13.33 -10.00
C ALA A 170 19.64 -14.53 -10.05
N GLU A 171 19.75 -15.44 -9.09
CA GLU A 171 18.83 -16.58 -8.95
C GLU A 171 17.39 -16.10 -8.72
N LEU A 172 17.19 -15.19 -7.77
CA LEU A 172 15.87 -14.60 -7.49
C LEU A 172 15.31 -13.85 -8.71
N ALA A 173 16.12 -13.06 -9.39
CA ALA A 173 15.71 -12.35 -10.61
C ALA A 173 15.24 -13.33 -11.70
N THR A 174 15.92 -14.46 -11.84
CA THR A 174 15.57 -15.48 -12.84
C THR A 174 14.24 -16.16 -12.50
N VAL A 175 14.01 -16.48 -11.22
CA VAL A 175 12.74 -17.06 -10.75
C VAL A 175 11.58 -16.06 -10.90
N ILE A 176 11.78 -14.80 -10.51
CA ILE A 176 10.77 -13.73 -10.71
C ILE A 176 10.42 -13.59 -12.19
N SER A 177 11.44 -13.64 -13.07
CA SER A 177 11.25 -13.55 -14.52
C SER A 177 10.44 -14.73 -15.07
N GLU A 178 10.59 -15.94 -14.54
CA GLU A 178 9.76 -17.09 -14.92
C GLU A 178 8.28 -16.85 -14.59
N SER A 179 8.00 -16.35 -13.39
CA SER A 179 6.63 -16.05 -12.94
C SER A 179 5.97 -14.97 -13.79
N LEU A 180 6.70 -13.87 -14.07
CA LEU A 180 6.21 -12.81 -14.95
C LEU A 180 5.97 -13.31 -16.38
N ARG A 181 6.85 -14.16 -16.92
CA ARG A 181 6.66 -14.76 -18.26
C ARG A 181 5.52 -15.76 -18.31
N SER A 182 5.13 -16.33 -17.17
CA SER A 182 3.96 -17.19 -17.02
C SER A 182 2.65 -16.38 -16.95
N GLY A 183 2.71 -15.05 -17.04
CA GLY A 183 1.56 -14.17 -17.14
C GLY A 183 1.16 -13.47 -15.86
N LEU A 184 1.95 -13.57 -14.79
CA LEU A 184 1.72 -12.82 -13.55
C LEU A 184 1.61 -11.31 -13.84
N ASP A 185 0.57 -10.65 -13.34
CA ASP A 185 0.26 -9.27 -13.73
C ASP A 185 1.25 -8.25 -13.15
N GLU A 186 1.68 -8.47 -11.91
CA GLU A 186 2.72 -7.67 -11.26
C GLU A 186 3.43 -8.45 -10.13
N VAL A 187 4.59 -7.96 -9.74
CA VAL A 187 5.38 -8.49 -8.62
C VAL A 187 5.65 -7.39 -7.60
N ILE A 188 5.55 -7.71 -6.32
CA ILE A 188 6.04 -6.87 -5.22
C ILE A 188 7.23 -7.55 -4.57
N LEU A 189 8.31 -6.78 -4.46
CA LEU A 189 9.49 -7.13 -3.71
C LEU A 189 9.31 -6.69 -2.25
N LEU A 190 9.30 -7.65 -1.34
CA LEU A 190 9.11 -7.47 0.10
C LEU A 190 10.43 -7.62 0.84
N ALA A 191 10.89 -6.57 1.51
CA ALA A 191 12.14 -6.54 2.27
C ALA A 191 11.97 -5.73 3.57
N PRO A 192 11.37 -6.32 4.63
CA PRO A 192 10.99 -5.59 5.83
C PRO A 192 12.17 -5.00 6.61
N ASP A 193 13.35 -5.62 6.52
CA ASP A 193 14.55 -5.22 7.28
C ASP A 193 15.59 -4.49 6.41
N ILE A 194 15.15 -3.84 5.34
CA ILE A 194 16.06 -3.20 4.38
C ILE A 194 16.67 -1.90 4.92
N SER A 195 17.99 -1.77 4.80
CA SER A 195 18.74 -0.54 5.06
C SER A 195 18.77 0.40 3.85
N GLU A 196 19.18 1.66 4.06
CA GLU A 196 19.33 2.64 2.98
C GLU A 196 20.37 2.21 1.93
N GLU A 197 21.43 1.51 2.33
CA GLU A 197 22.46 1.01 1.42
C GLU A 197 21.91 -0.12 0.54
N GLN A 198 21.16 -1.05 1.15
CA GLN A 198 20.52 -2.17 0.43
C GLN A 198 19.43 -1.71 -0.53
N CYS A 199 18.82 -0.54 -0.32
CA CYS A 199 17.88 0.05 -1.29
C CYS A 199 18.52 0.28 -2.67
N LYS A 200 19.84 0.45 -2.77
CA LYS A 200 20.53 0.53 -4.07
C LYS A 200 20.55 -0.83 -4.79
N GLU A 201 20.68 -1.92 -4.05
CA GLU A 201 20.68 -3.29 -4.60
C GLU A 201 19.31 -3.69 -5.18
N VAL A 202 18.22 -3.10 -4.66
CA VAL A 202 16.87 -3.24 -5.25
C VAL A 202 16.86 -2.81 -6.71
N THR A 203 17.57 -1.73 -7.06
CA THR A 203 17.62 -1.24 -8.44
C THR A 203 18.35 -2.24 -9.33
N HIS A 204 19.40 -2.89 -8.82
CA HIS A 204 20.10 -3.95 -9.54
C HIS A 204 19.18 -5.15 -9.78
N LEU A 205 18.51 -5.67 -8.76
CA LEU A 205 17.52 -6.75 -8.90
C LEU A 205 16.44 -6.42 -9.94
N ILE A 206 15.87 -5.22 -9.90
CA ILE A 206 14.85 -4.77 -10.88
C ILE A 206 15.43 -4.75 -12.29
N SER A 207 16.68 -4.28 -12.46
CA SER A 207 17.32 -4.22 -13.77
C SER A 207 17.56 -5.62 -14.35
N GLU A 208 17.96 -6.59 -13.53
CA GLU A 208 18.13 -7.99 -13.93
C GLU A 208 16.79 -8.59 -14.38
N VAL A 209 15.71 -8.39 -13.62
CA VAL A 209 14.36 -8.86 -14.03
C VAL A 209 13.93 -8.22 -15.35
N ARG A 210 14.11 -6.90 -15.50
CA ARG A 210 13.73 -6.17 -16.72
C ARG A 210 14.59 -6.53 -17.93
N ALA A 211 15.80 -7.05 -17.74
CA ALA A 211 16.59 -7.59 -18.85
C ALA A 211 15.89 -8.79 -19.51
N PHE A 212 15.15 -9.60 -18.73
CA PHE A 212 14.37 -10.73 -19.25
C PHE A 212 12.92 -10.37 -19.59
N VAL A 213 12.33 -9.43 -18.84
CA VAL A 213 10.93 -9.00 -18.99
C VAL A 213 10.87 -7.45 -19.00
N PRO A 214 11.11 -6.80 -20.15
CA PRO A 214 11.29 -5.34 -20.23
C PRO A 214 10.13 -4.49 -19.68
N ASN A 215 8.90 -5.00 -19.77
CA ASN A 215 7.69 -4.30 -19.35
C ASN A 215 7.14 -4.83 -18.00
N ALA A 216 7.98 -5.49 -17.19
CA ALA A 216 7.56 -6.00 -15.89
C ALA A 216 7.03 -4.87 -14.99
N VAL A 217 5.83 -5.07 -14.45
CA VAL A 217 5.26 -4.22 -13.40
C VAL A 217 5.81 -4.71 -12.07
N ILE A 218 6.76 -3.96 -11.50
CA ILE A 218 7.47 -4.34 -10.28
C ILE A 218 7.26 -3.25 -9.24
N GLY A 219 6.63 -3.60 -8.12
CA GLY A 219 6.53 -2.77 -6.93
C GLY A 219 7.62 -3.12 -5.92
N PHE A 220 7.91 -2.16 -5.03
CA PHE A 220 8.80 -2.38 -3.90
C PHE A 220 8.11 -1.97 -2.60
N SER A 221 8.17 -2.87 -1.61
CA SER A 221 7.60 -2.64 -0.29
C SER A 221 8.62 -1.97 0.62
N LEU A 222 8.21 -0.85 1.21
CA LEU A 222 8.99 -0.10 2.17
C LEU A 222 8.50 -0.41 3.59
N PRO A 223 9.39 -0.75 4.53
CA PRO A 223 9.02 -0.82 5.93
C PRO A 223 8.58 0.56 6.44
N GLU A 224 7.68 0.55 7.42
CA GLU A 224 7.16 1.76 8.07
C GLU A 224 8.28 2.70 8.55
N SER A 225 9.39 2.16 9.06
CA SER A 225 10.53 2.94 9.56
C SER A 225 11.12 3.87 8.50
N LEU A 226 11.12 3.46 7.23
CA LEU A 226 11.60 4.27 6.11
C LEU A 226 10.55 5.28 5.64
N VAL A 227 9.26 4.96 5.74
CA VAL A 227 8.17 5.84 5.29
C VAL A 227 7.88 6.96 6.31
N GLY A 228 8.00 6.65 7.60
CA GLY A 228 7.78 7.60 8.71
C GLY A 228 8.98 8.50 9.03
N SER A 229 10.15 8.26 8.43
CA SER A 229 11.38 9.03 8.64
C SER A 229 11.54 10.17 7.63
N LYS A 230 12.58 11.02 7.81
CA LYS A 230 12.92 12.12 6.88
C LYS A 230 13.62 11.61 5.60
N ASN A 231 13.31 10.40 5.14
CA ASN A 231 13.99 9.72 4.04
C ASN A 231 13.33 10.01 2.68
N ALA A 232 12.77 11.20 2.51
CA ALA A 232 12.01 11.56 1.31
C ALA A 232 12.83 11.41 0.02
N GLU A 233 14.12 11.77 0.04
CA GLU A 233 15.01 11.64 -1.12
C GLU A 233 15.23 10.18 -1.55
N LEU A 234 15.37 9.27 -0.59
CA LEU A 234 15.49 7.84 -0.86
C LEU A 234 14.21 7.28 -1.47
N ILE A 235 13.06 7.64 -0.90
CA ILE A 235 11.74 7.22 -1.41
C ILE A 235 11.53 7.78 -2.82
N ASP A 236 11.83 9.06 -3.06
CA ASP A 236 11.77 9.69 -4.37
C ASP A 236 12.68 8.98 -5.40
N SER A 237 13.87 8.54 -4.98
CA SER A 237 14.80 7.79 -5.83
C SER A 237 14.25 6.40 -6.19
N LEU A 238 13.76 5.65 -5.20
CA LEU A 238 13.18 4.32 -5.40
C LEU A 238 11.93 4.39 -6.26
N ALA A 239 11.05 5.36 -6.00
CA ALA A 239 9.82 5.60 -6.75
C ALA A 239 10.09 5.70 -8.27
N LYS A 240 11.22 6.30 -8.67
CA LYS A 240 11.62 6.41 -10.09
C LYS A 240 12.05 5.09 -10.73
N GLN A 241 12.42 4.08 -9.95
CA GLN A 241 12.90 2.79 -10.44
C GLN A 241 11.78 1.74 -10.54
N VAL A 242 10.77 1.83 -9.67
CA VAL A 242 9.66 0.87 -9.60
C VAL A 242 8.41 1.39 -10.29
N SER A 243 7.47 0.47 -10.57
CA SER A 243 6.15 0.81 -11.09
C SER A 243 5.25 1.42 -10.00
N PHE A 244 5.47 1.03 -8.75
CA PHE A 244 4.75 1.56 -7.58
C PHE A 244 5.51 1.24 -6.29
N LEU A 245 5.21 1.99 -5.24
CA LEU A 245 5.69 1.70 -3.89
C LEU A 245 4.56 1.10 -3.06
N ALA A 246 4.92 0.24 -2.11
CA ALA A 246 4.00 -0.28 -1.12
C ALA A 246 4.50 0.04 0.30
N LEU A 247 3.58 0.23 1.25
CA LEU A 247 3.88 0.33 2.67
C LEU A 247 3.69 -1.06 3.30
N ASP A 248 4.76 -1.61 3.85
CA ASP A 248 4.71 -2.87 4.58
C ASP A 248 4.17 -2.66 6.00
N LEU A 249 3.01 -3.25 6.28
CA LEU A 249 2.47 -3.34 7.64
C LEU A 249 2.31 -4.80 8.10
N THR A 250 2.93 -5.75 7.39
CA THR A 250 2.72 -7.19 7.63
C THR A 250 3.29 -7.65 8.98
N GLY A 251 4.30 -6.96 9.52
CA GLY A 251 4.85 -7.22 10.85
C GLY A 251 3.91 -6.92 12.03
N TYR A 252 2.72 -6.37 11.80
CA TYR A 252 1.78 -5.92 12.83
C TYR A 252 0.50 -6.77 12.96
N GLY A 253 0.54 -8.03 12.52
CA GLY A 253 -0.62 -8.94 12.52
C GLY A 253 -1.27 -9.19 13.90
N GLU A 254 -0.66 -8.76 15.00
CA GLU A 254 -1.22 -8.90 16.35
C GLU A 254 -1.90 -7.62 16.87
N SER A 255 -1.62 -6.45 16.30
CA SER A 255 -2.10 -5.15 16.81
C SER A 255 -3.63 -4.99 16.75
N ASP A 256 -4.19 -4.15 17.64
CA ASP A 256 -5.59 -3.74 17.59
C ASP A 256 -5.87 -2.91 16.31
N PRO A 257 -7.01 -3.08 15.60
CA PRO A 257 -7.30 -2.35 14.36
C PRO A 257 -7.29 -0.82 14.48
N LEU A 258 -7.73 -0.28 15.61
CA LEU A 258 -7.76 1.16 15.85
C LEU A 258 -6.35 1.69 16.10
N GLU A 259 -5.53 0.93 16.82
CA GLU A 259 -4.12 1.21 17.05
C GLU A 259 -3.33 1.15 15.74
N PHE A 260 -3.56 0.11 14.94
CA PHE A 260 -2.98 -0.07 13.60
C PHE A 260 -3.16 1.19 12.73
N THR A 261 -4.36 1.77 12.72
CA THR A 261 -4.61 2.93 11.86
C THR A 261 -4.09 4.23 12.48
N LYS A 262 -4.32 4.47 13.77
CA LYS A 262 -3.91 5.75 14.40
C LYS A 262 -2.40 5.86 14.50
N GLU A 263 -1.72 4.78 14.79
CA GLU A 263 -0.29 4.79 15.05
C GLU A 263 0.56 4.53 13.80
N ARG A 264 0.00 3.86 12.78
CA ARG A 264 0.78 3.43 11.60
C ARG A 264 0.29 4.11 10.33
N VAL A 265 -0.99 3.98 9.99
CA VAL A 265 -1.50 4.56 8.72
C VAL A 265 -1.55 6.09 8.77
N THR A 266 -2.11 6.66 9.85
CA THR A 266 -2.35 8.11 9.95
C THR A 266 -1.07 8.93 9.89
N PRO A 267 0.02 8.59 10.61
CA PRO A 267 1.25 9.36 10.56
C PRO A 267 1.93 9.34 9.18
N MET A 268 1.68 8.29 8.38
CA MET A 268 2.26 8.10 7.06
C MET A 268 1.35 8.55 5.91
N LEU A 269 0.14 9.04 6.21
CA LEU A 269 -0.89 9.36 5.21
C LEU A 269 -0.38 10.33 4.13
N TYR A 270 0.45 11.31 4.51
CA TYR A 270 1.06 12.23 3.53
C TYR A 270 1.92 11.48 2.50
N SER A 271 2.82 10.59 2.94
CA SER A 271 3.68 9.79 2.06
C SER A 271 2.84 8.83 1.21
N LEU A 272 1.87 8.15 1.84
CA LEU A 272 0.95 7.24 1.16
C LEU A 272 0.21 7.93 0.01
N LEU A 273 -0.32 9.13 0.23
CA LEU A 273 -1.04 9.89 -0.80
C LEU A 273 -0.09 10.50 -1.83
N ARG A 274 1.06 11.06 -1.40
CA ARG A 274 2.06 11.67 -2.29
C ARG A 274 2.58 10.67 -3.32
N TYR A 275 2.88 9.45 -2.89
CA TYR A 275 3.43 8.39 -3.75
C TYR A 275 2.38 7.37 -4.22
N LYS A 276 1.10 7.59 -3.92
CA LYS A 276 -0.01 6.66 -4.21
C LYS A 276 0.30 5.21 -3.79
N MET A 277 0.95 5.05 -2.64
CA MET A 277 1.48 3.77 -2.21
C MET A 277 0.36 2.76 -1.99
N ARG A 278 0.63 1.49 -2.29
CA ARG A 278 -0.24 0.39 -1.90
C ARG A 278 -0.02 0.04 -0.43
N VAL A 279 -1.08 -0.13 0.35
CA VAL A 279 -0.94 -0.60 1.74
C VAL A 279 -0.96 -2.14 1.78
N MET A 280 0.07 -2.76 2.34
CA MET A 280 0.13 -4.20 2.57
C MET A 280 -0.39 -4.51 3.97
N ILE A 281 -1.60 -5.04 4.04
CA ILE A 281 -2.32 -5.33 5.28
C ILE A 281 -1.99 -6.77 5.71
N PRO A 282 -1.62 -7.02 6.98
CA PRO A 282 -1.45 -8.39 7.47
C PRO A 282 -2.76 -9.17 7.42
N PHE A 283 -2.66 -10.47 7.20
CA PHE A 283 -3.78 -11.38 7.32
C PHE A 283 -4.14 -11.62 8.79
N PHE A 284 -5.41 -11.43 9.13
CA PHE A 284 -5.97 -11.75 10.44
C PHE A 284 -6.98 -12.89 10.29
N GLU A 285 -6.83 -13.95 11.09
CA GLU A 285 -7.77 -15.10 11.06
C GLU A 285 -9.18 -14.71 11.50
N GLU A 286 -9.29 -13.76 12.42
CA GLU A 286 -10.55 -13.20 12.88
C GLU A 286 -11.15 -12.27 11.82
N SER A 287 -12.20 -12.72 11.14
CA SER A 287 -12.88 -11.97 10.07
C SER A 287 -13.33 -10.56 10.50
N GLU A 288 -13.79 -10.40 11.74
CA GLU A 288 -14.17 -9.08 12.29
C GLU A 288 -12.96 -8.15 12.40
N LYS A 289 -11.81 -8.66 12.85
CA LYS A 289 -10.55 -7.92 12.95
C LYS A 289 -10.05 -7.52 11.56
N GLN A 290 -10.02 -8.46 10.62
CA GLN A 290 -9.64 -8.19 9.23
C GLN A 290 -10.52 -7.10 8.60
N SER A 291 -11.84 -7.22 8.76
CA SER A 291 -12.82 -6.27 8.22
C SER A 291 -12.68 -4.88 8.85
N SER A 292 -12.40 -4.82 10.15
CA SER A 292 -12.17 -3.57 10.88
C SER A 292 -10.92 -2.83 10.36
N VAL A 293 -9.82 -3.55 10.16
CA VAL A 293 -8.58 -2.96 9.60
C VAL A 293 -8.81 -2.44 8.18
N ILE A 294 -9.43 -3.25 7.31
CA ILE A 294 -9.75 -2.82 5.93
C ILE A 294 -10.64 -1.58 5.94
N SER A 295 -11.73 -1.60 6.71
CA SER A 295 -12.66 -0.46 6.80
C SER A 295 -11.96 0.81 7.25
N THR A 296 -10.97 0.68 8.16
CA THR A 296 -10.25 1.84 8.67
C THR A 296 -9.24 2.39 7.65
N VAL A 297 -8.53 1.52 6.92
CA VAL A 297 -7.69 1.92 5.77
C VAL A 297 -8.53 2.65 4.72
N GLU A 298 -9.69 2.11 4.37
CA GLU A 298 -10.59 2.73 3.38
C GLU A 298 -11.16 4.06 3.86
N SER A 299 -11.53 4.18 5.14
CA SER A 299 -12.02 5.43 5.74
C SER A 299 -10.97 6.55 5.75
N SER A 300 -9.69 6.19 5.65
CA SER A 300 -8.56 7.12 5.52
C SER A 300 -8.36 7.61 4.08
N GLY A 301 -9.23 7.21 3.14
CA GLY A 301 -9.16 7.58 1.73
C GLY A 301 -8.20 6.70 0.90
N ILE A 302 -7.75 5.57 1.45
CA ILE A 302 -6.81 4.67 0.78
C ILE A 302 -7.60 3.56 0.08
N SER A 303 -7.62 3.60 -1.26
CA SER A 303 -8.29 2.62 -2.12
C SER A 303 -7.37 1.54 -2.68
N ASN A 304 -6.04 1.70 -2.53
CA ASN A 304 -5.02 0.80 -3.06
C ASN A 304 -4.41 -0.02 -1.92
N TRP A 305 -4.88 -1.25 -1.74
CA TRP A 305 -4.43 -2.12 -0.65
C TRP A 305 -4.49 -3.59 -1.03
N GLN A 306 -3.70 -4.41 -0.34
CA GLN A 306 -3.71 -5.86 -0.49
C GLN A 306 -3.48 -6.54 0.84
N ILE A 307 -4.11 -7.69 1.05
CA ILE A 307 -3.87 -8.54 2.22
C ILE A 307 -2.70 -9.47 1.91
N ILE A 308 -1.83 -9.69 2.89
CA ILE A 308 -0.67 -10.59 2.80
C ILE A 308 -0.72 -11.61 3.92
N LYS A 309 -0.53 -12.87 3.57
CA LYS A 309 -0.58 -14.01 4.47
C LYS A 309 0.78 -14.68 4.56
#